data_AF-A0A530GM29-F1
#
_entry.id   AF-A0A530GM29-F1
#
_cell.length_a   1.000
_cell.length_b   1.000
_cell.length_c   1.000
_cell.angle_alpha   90.00
_cell.angle_beta   90.00
_cell.angle_gamma   90.00
#
_symmetry.space_group_name_H-M   'P 1'
#
loop_
_entity.id
_entity.type
_entity.pdbx_description
1 polymer ?
#
loop_
_entity_poly.entity_id
_entity_poly.type
_entity_poly.pdbx_seq_one_letter_code
_entity_poly.pdbx_strand_id
1 'polypeptide(L)' 'MFARLTMIASGATQAARKGRFPTDEAPEPSALDRAGAIASSLRRADRVWT' A
#
# COMPACT_ATOMS: atom_id res chain seq x y z
N MET A 1 -12.81 22.82 -10.42
CA MET A 1 -11.75 22.36 -9.51
C MET A 1 -11.41 20.93 -9.87
N PHE A 2 -10.17 20.63 -10.27
CA PHE A 2 -9.77 19.27 -10.64
C PHE A 2 -9.12 18.59 -9.44
N ALA A 3 -9.56 17.38 -9.12
CA ALA A 3 -8.95 16.53 -8.11
C ALA A 3 -8.33 15.30 -8.78
N ARG A 4 -7.21 14.83 -8.24
CA ARG A 4 -6.58 13.56 -8.63
C ARG A 4 -6.62 12.64 -7.44
N LEU A 5 -7.22 11.47 -7.62
CA LEU A 5 -7.22 10.40 -6.63
C LEU A 5 -6.27 9.29 -7.09
N THR A 6 -5.41 8.82 -6.19
CA THR A 6 -4.57 7.65 -6.40
C THR A 6 -4.86 6.66 -5.29
N MET A 7 -5.33 5.47 -5.66
CA MET A 7 -5.62 4.39 -4.73
C MET A 7 -4.49 3.37 -4.77
N ILE A 8 -3.98 3.02 -3.60
CA ILE A 8 -2.91 2.03 -3.43
C ILE A 8 -3.41 1.04 -2.38
N ALA A 9 -3.41 -0.25 -2.72
CA ALA A 9 -3.73 -1.30 -1.76
C ALA A 9 -2.63 -1.43 -0.71
N SER A 10 -2.99 -1.89 0.49
CA SER A 10 -2.00 -2.19 1.53
C SER A 10 -1.02 -3.28 1.08
N GLY A 11 0.14 -3.32 1.73
CA GLY A 11 1.12 -4.38 1.50
C GLY A 11 0.55 -5.75 1.82
N ALA A 12 0.93 -6.77 1.02
CA ALA A 12 0.51 -8.14 1.28
C ALA A 12 0.94 -8.59 2.67
N THR A 13 0.09 -9.35 3.35
CA THR A 13 0.36 -9.96 4.65
C THR A 13 0.42 -11.48 4.55
N GLN A 14 0.93 -12.15 5.58
CA GLN A 14 1.01 -13.62 5.60
C GLN A 14 -0.36 -14.30 5.54
N ALA A 15 -1.40 -13.74 6.16
CA ALA A 15 -2.76 -14.27 6.07
C ALA A 15 -3.30 -14.18 4.65
N ALA A 16 -3.07 -13.06 3.94
CA ALA A 16 -3.53 -12.87 2.57
C ALA A 16 -2.96 -13.94 1.60
N ARG A 17 -1.71 -14.38 1.80
CA ARG A 17 -1.11 -15.49 1.02
C ARG A 17 -1.80 -16.83 1.20
N LYS A 18 -2.46 -17.02 2.34
CA LYS A 18 -3.18 -18.25 2.69
C LYS A 18 -4.68 -18.15 2.36
N GLY A 19 -5.10 -17.14 1.60
CA GLY A 19 -6.50 -16.89 1.26
C GLY A 19 -7.35 -16.49 2.47
N ARG A 20 -6.73 -15.98 3.53
CA ARG A 20 -7.42 -15.52 4.74
C ARG A 20 -7.51 -14.00 4.75
N PHE A 21 -8.54 -13.49 5.40
CA PHE A 21 -8.64 -12.07 5.70
C PHE A 21 -7.62 -11.71 6.81
N PRO A 22 -6.71 -10.75 6.57
CA PRO A 22 -5.84 -10.23 7.60
C PRO A 22 -6.69 -9.53 8.68
N THR A 23 -6.30 -9.65 9.95
CA THR A 23 -6.94 -8.92 11.05
C THR A 23 -6.25 -7.56 11.24
N ASP A 24 -5.13 -7.55 11.95
CA ASP A 24 -4.27 -6.38 12.19
C ASP A 24 -2.83 -6.85 12.33
N GLU A 25 -2.29 -7.36 11.22
CA GLU A 25 -0.94 -7.91 11.15
C GLU A 25 -0.05 -7.08 10.24
N ALA A 26 1.25 -7.11 10.54
CA ALA A 26 2.23 -6.37 9.75
C ALA A 26 2.29 -6.88 8.30
N PRO A 27 2.50 -5.99 7.32
CA PRO A 27 2.85 -6.39 5.96
C PRO A 27 4.12 -7.24 5.92
N GLU A 28 4.24 -8.08 4.89
CA GLU A 28 5.48 -8.79 4.58
C GLU A 28 6.64 -7.80 4.38
N PRO A 29 7.88 -8.12 4.79
CA PRO A 29 9.05 -7.28 4.50
C PRO A 29 9.18 -6.94 3.01
N SER A 30 8.92 -7.92 2.13
CA SER A 30 8.95 -7.72 0.67
C SER A 30 7.89 -6.72 0.16
N ALA A 31 6.80 -6.51 0.91
CA ALA A 31 5.80 -5.50 0.58
C ALA A 31 6.32 -4.09 0.88
N LEU A 32 7.16 -3.92 1.91
CA LEU A 32 7.83 -2.65 2.21
C LEU A 32 8.84 -2.29 1.11
N ASP A 33 9.60 -3.27 0.63
CA ASP A 33 10.54 -3.07 -0.50
C ASP A 33 9.80 -2.60 -1.76
N ARG A 34 8.64 -3.21 -2.07
CA ARG A 34 7.80 -2.80 -3.20
C ARG A 34 7.22 -1.40 -3.02
N ALA A 35 6.79 -1.05 -1.79
CA ALA A 35 6.31 0.29 -1.49
C ALA A 35 7.42 1.34 -1.72
N GLY A 36 8.65 1.03 -1.29
CA GLY A 36 9.83 1.86 -1.56
C GLY A 36 10.11 2.00 -3.06
N ALA A 37 10.01 0.90 -3.82
CA ALA A 37 10.29 0.90 -5.26
C ALA A 37 9.32 1.79 -6.07
N ILE A 38 8.04 1.89 -5.67
CA ILE A 38 7.07 2.73 -6.38
C ILE A 38 7.08 4.19 -5.91
N ALA A 39 7.65 4.50 -4.74
CA ALA A 39 7.57 5.81 -4.11
C ALA A 39 8.02 6.96 -5.02
N SER A 40 9.09 6.76 -5.79
CA SER A 40 9.63 7.77 -6.72
C SER A 40 8.74 8.01 -7.95
N SER A 41 7.90 7.04 -8.32
CA SER A 41 6.96 7.16 -9.44
C SER A 41 5.65 7.87 -9.07
N LEU A 42 5.35 7.96 -7.76
CA LEU A 42 4.12 8.57 -7.28
C LEU A 42 4.24 10.10 -7.31
N ARG A 43 3.31 10.74 -8.01
CA ARG A 43 3.16 12.18 -7.94
C ARG A 43 2.70 12.57 -6.53
N ARG A 44 3.43 13.51 -5.90
CA ARG A 44 3.12 14.08 -4.58
C ARG A 44 1.63 14.39 -4.45
N ALA A 45 1.04 13.93 -3.36
CA ALA A 45 -0.34 14.22 -2.99
C ALA A 45 -0.38 15.36 -1.97
N ASP A 46 -1.41 16.19 -2.04
CA ASP A 46 -1.65 17.26 -1.06
C ASP A 46 -2.15 16.70 0.28
N ARG A 47 -2.81 15.54 0.25
CA ARG A 47 -3.29 14.79 1.43
C ARG A 47 -3.13 13.28 1.20
N VAL A 48 -2.87 12.56 2.28
CA VAL A 48 -2.74 11.09 2.31
C VAL A 48 -3.64 10.56 3.44
N TRP A 49 -4.35 9.47 3.17
CA TRP A 49 -5.18 8.74 4.12
C TRP A 49 -4.74 7.27 4.14
N THR A 50 -4.59 6.70 5.33
CA THR A 50 -4.14 5.32 5.58
C THR A 50 -4.94 4.69 6.70
#